data_AF-A0A924H1R6-F1
#
_entry.id   AF-A0A924H1R6-F1
#
_cell.length_a   1.000
_cell.length_b   1.000
_cell.length_c   1.000
_cell.angle_alpha   90.00
_cell.angle_beta   90.00
_cell.angle_gamma   90.00
#
_symmetry.space_group_name_H-M   'P 1'
#
loop_
_entity.id
_entity.type
_entity.pdbx_description
1 polymer ?
#
loop_
_entity_poly.entity_id
_entity_poly.type
_entity_poly.pdbx_seq_one_letter_code
_entity_poly.pdbx_strand_id
1 'polypeptide(L)'
;MSCRALGCGIDDAVLYGVRTALEAEGATGLVAAFVEGPRNQPIRDFLVRTGFQEGAAGVFEHNQLTDLQLPEHVRLHALDSFGRRM
;
A
#
# COMPACT_ATOMS: atom_id res chain seq x y z
N MET A 1 -15.01 3.09 -5.84
CA MET A 1 -14.86 2.15 -4.69
C MET A 1 -15.28 2.88 -3.43
N SER A 2 -16.20 2.32 -2.63
CA SER A 2 -16.55 2.93 -1.32
C SER A 2 -15.39 2.69 -0.36
N CYS A 3 -14.90 3.72 0.33
CA CYS A 3 -13.75 3.68 1.26
C CYS A 3 -13.98 2.82 2.53
N ARG A 4 -14.93 1.88 2.52
CA ARG A 4 -15.26 0.99 3.65
C ARG A 4 -14.19 -0.08 3.94
N ALA A 5 -13.24 -0.29 3.03
CA ALA A 5 -12.14 -1.24 3.22
C ALA A 5 -10.91 -0.61 3.90
N LEU A 6 -10.75 0.72 3.81
CA LEU A 6 -9.66 1.45 4.47
C LEU A 6 -9.92 1.47 5.97
N GLY A 7 -9.00 0.88 6.74
CA GLY A 7 -9.08 0.84 8.22
C GLY A 7 -9.58 -0.49 8.80
N CYS A 8 -9.77 -1.54 7.98
CA CYS A 8 -10.10 -2.89 8.45
C CYS A 8 -8.93 -3.87 8.33
N GLY A 9 -7.72 -3.40 8.02
CA GLY A 9 -6.54 -4.24 7.79
C GLY A 9 -6.45 -4.83 6.38
N ILE A 10 -7.49 -4.65 5.54
CA ILE A 10 -7.45 -5.11 4.14
C ILE A 10 -6.50 -4.24 3.32
N ASP A 11 -6.51 -2.94 3.56
CA ASP A 11 -5.58 -1.98 2.99
C ASP A 11 -4.12 -2.30 3.35
N ASP A 12 -3.85 -2.61 4.61
CA ASP A 12 -2.51 -3.05 5.06
C ASP A 12 -2.09 -4.37 4.39
N ALA A 13 -3.01 -5.35 4.28
CA ALA A 13 -2.74 -6.62 3.61
C ALA A 13 -2.49 -6.47 2.10
N VAL A 14 -3.21 -5.56 1.44
CA VAL A 14 -2.98 -5.23 0.03
C VAL A 14 -1.60 -4.58 -0.14
N LEU A 15 -1.25 -3.62 0.72
CA LEU A 15 0.06 -2.97 0.67
C LEU A 15 1.20 -3.96 0.95
N TYR A 16 1.02 -4.88 1.90
CA TYR A 16 1.95 -6.00 2.13
C TYR A 16 2.13 -6.87 0.88
N GLY A 17 1.04 -7.20 0.18
CA GLY A 17 1.09 -7.94 -1.08
C GLY A 17 1.86 -7.19 -2.18
N VAL A 18 1.59 -5.89 -2.34
CA VAL A 18 2.32 -5.02 -3.28
C VAL A 18 3.80 -4.97 -2.96
N ARG A 19 4.18 -4.77 -1.69
CA ARG A 19 5.58 -4.85 -1.25
C ARG A 19 6.21 -6.18 -1.67
N THR A 20 5.56 -7.30 -1.35
CA THR A 20 6.12 -8.64 -1.61
C THR A 20 6.37 -8.86 -3.11
N ALA A 21 5.47 -8.36 -3.97
CA ALA A 21 5.65 -8.40 -5.41
C ALA A 21 6.82 -7.52 -5.88
N LEU A 22 6.94 -6.30 -5.35
CA LEU A 22 8.00 -5.36 -5.69
C LEU A 22 9.39 -5.83 -5.23
N GLU A 23 9.49 -6.43 -4.04
CA GLU A 23 10.72 -7.06 -3.56
C GLU A 23 11.19 -8.17 -4.49
N ALA A 24 10.27 -8.97 -5.03
CA ALA A 24 10.60 -10.01 -6.01
C ALA A 24 11.15 -9.44 -7.34
N GLU A 25 10.80 -8.20 -7.66
CA GLU A 25 11.29 -7.47 -8.84
C GLU A 25 12.52 -6.59 -8.56
N GLY A 26 12.99 -6.53 -7.29
CA GLY A 26 14.12 -5.70 -6.88
C GLY A 26 13.81 -4.20 -6.78
N ALA A 27 12.54 -3.82 -6.76
CA ALA A 27 12.13 -2.44 -6.53
C ALA A 27 12.33 -2.06 -5.05
N THR A 28 12.78 -0.82 -4.81
CA THR A 28 13.17 -0.34 -3.47
C THR A 28 12.15 0.59 -2.83
N GLY A 29 11.09 0.98 -3.56
CA GLY A 29 10.12 1.94 -3.05
C GLY A 29 8.83 2.05 -3.84
N LEU A 30 7.90 2.82 -3.28
CA LEU A 30 6.59 3.15 -3.84
C LEU A 30 6.40 4.67 -3.88
N VAL A 31 5.69 5.14 -4.89
CA VAL A 31 5.26 6.54 -5.02
C VAL A 31 3.75 6.58 -5.22
N ALA A 32 3.06 7.41 -4.43
CA ALA A 32 1.63 7.60 -4.50
C ALA A 32 1.29 9.10 -4.65
N ALA A 33 0.52 9.45 -5.69
CA ALA A 33 -0.01 10.79 -5.82
C ALA A 33 -1.27 10.95 -4.94
N PHE A 34 -1.30 12.01 -4.14
CA PHE A 34 -2.44 12.41 -3.32
C PHE A 34 -3.07 13.68 -3.87
N VAL A 35 -4.36 13.62 -4.17
CA VAL A 35 -5.16 14.79 -4.54
C VAL A 35 -5.91 15.25 -3.31
N GLU A 36 -5.69 16.51 -2.91
CA GLU A 36 -6.36 17.07 -1.75
C GLU A 36 -7.88 17.11 -1.95
N GLY A 37 -8.61 16.71 -0.91
CA GLY A 37 -10.06 16.78 -0.91
C GLY A 37 -10.67 16.03 0.28
N PRO A 38 -11.87 16.43 0.73
CA PRO A 38 -12.49 15.89 1.94
C PRO A 38 -12.79 14.38 1.86
N ARG A 39 -12.91 13.82 0.65
CA ARG A 39 -13.12 12.39 0.43
C ARG A 39 -11.83 11.56 0.47
N ASN A 40 -10.68 12.22 0.36
CA ASN A 40 -9.38 11.57 0.28
C ASN A 40 -8.64 11.60 1.62
N GLN A 41 -9.18 12.22 2.66
CA GLN A 41 -8.56 12.19 3.98
C GLN A 41 -8.19 10.76 4.46
N PRO A 42 -9.05 9.74 4.29
CA PRO A 42 -8.68 8.37 4.69
C PRO A 42 -7.48 7.80 3.96
N ILE A 43 -7.25 8.19 2.68
CA ILE A 43 -6.06 7.72 1.95
C ILE A 43 -4.80 8.45 2.44
N ARG A 44 -4.89 9.74 2.79
CA ARG A 44 -3.77 10.46 3.40
C ARG A 44 -3.38 9.83 4.73
N ASP A 45 -4.36 9.54 5.59
CA ASP A 45 -4.12 8.92 6.89
C ASP A 45 -3.53 7.51 6.75
N PHE A 46 -3.93 6.77 5.71
CA PHE A 46 -3.33 5.48 5.35
C PHE A 46 -1.87 5.62 4.92
N LEU A 47 -1.56 6.53 3.99
CA LEU A 47 -0.19 6.76 3.52
C LEU A 47 0.73 7.13 4.69
N VAL A 48 0.29 8.06 5.55
CA VAL A 48 1.07 8.47 6.72
C VAL A 48 1.27 7.32 7.71
N ARG A 49 0.22 6.55 8.07
CA ARG A 49 0.39 5.44 9.04
C ARG A 49 1.29 4.33 8.53
N THR A 50 1.32 4.12 7.21
CA THR A 50 2.07 3.04 6.57
C THR A 50 3.50 3.43 6.20
N GLY A 51 3.98 4.59 6.68
CA GLY A 51 5.38 4.99 6.54
C GLY A 51 5.70 5.77 5.27
N PHE A 52 4.70 6.13 4.46
CA PHE A 52 4.94 7.08 3.37
C PHE A 52 5.26 8.46 3.93
N GLN A 53 6.25 9.11 3.31
CA GLN A 53 6.65 10.47 3.61
C GLN A 53 6.06 11.41 2.57
N GLU A 54 5.45 12.49 3.04
CA GLU A 54 4.92 13.54 2.17
C GLU A 54 6.07 14.35 1.57
N GLY A 55 6.24 14.24 0.26
CA GLY A 55 7.19 15.00 -0.54
C GLY A 55 6.55 16.26 -1.14
N ALA A 56 7.12 16.73 -2.25
CA ALA A 56 6.61 17.92 -2.93
C ALA A 56 5.31 17.63 -3.70
N ALA A 57 4.47 18.66 -3.83
CA ALA A 57 3.31 18.66 -4.72
C ALA A 57 2.28 17.53 -4.49
N GLY A 58 2.10 17.10 -3.23
CA GLY A 58 1.12 16.06 -2.88
C GLY A 58 1.57 14.65 -3.29
N VAL A 59 2.86 14.43 -3.46
CA VAL A 59 3.43 13.10 -3.70
C VAL A 59 3.88 12.48 -2.39
N PHE A 60 3.55 11.21 -2.18
CA PHE A 60 3.95 10.42 -1.02
C PHE A 60 4.93 9.33 -1.46
N GLU A 61 6.04 9.18 -0.75
CA GLU A 61 7.10 8.23 -1.08
C GLU A 61 7.37 7.25 0.08
N HIS A 62 7.57 5.98 -0.25
CA HIS A 62 7.96 4.95 0.71
C HIS A 62 9.27 4.29 0.24
N ASN A 63 10.40 4.79 0.72
CA ASN A 63 11.73 4.54 0.12
C ASN A 63 12.46 3.27 0.57
N GLN A 64 11.86 2.46 1.44
CA GLN A 64 12.50 1.22 1.91
C GLN A 64 11.58 0.00 1.96
N LEU A 65 10.29 0.15 1.63
CA LEU A 65 9.21 -0.86 1.81
C LEU A 65 9.32 -1.73 3.08
N THR A 66 10.03 -1.27 4.11
CA THR A 66 10.34 -2.00 5.32
C THR A 66 9.18 -1.93 6.30
N ASP A 67 9.09 -2.91 7.19
CA ASP A 67 8.17 -2.94 8.34
C ASP A 67 6.67 -3.06 8.02
N LEU A 68 6.26 -3.21 6.76
CA LEU A 68 4.90 -3.58 6.40
C LEU A 68 4.62 -5.03 6.81
N GLN A 69 3.72 -5.21 7.78
CA GLN A 69 3.30 -6.50 8.31
C GLN A 69 1.91 -6.88 7.79
N LEU A 70 1.70 -8.17 7.51
CA LEU A 70 0.37 -8.70 7.24
C LEU A 70 -0.44 -8.70 8.56
N PRO A 71 -1.63 -8.08 8.62
CA PRO A 71 -2.44 -8.12 9.84
C PRO A 71 -2.83 -9.55 10.21
N GLU A 72 -2.77 -9.90 11.50
CA GLU A 72 -2.96 -11.27 11.99
C GLU A 72 -4.31 -11.89 11.61
N HIS A 73 -5.36 -11.06 11.48
CA HIS A 73 -6.70 -11.49 11.12
C HIS A 73 -6.91 -11.63 9.60
N VAL A 74 -5.94 -11.23 8.78
CA VAL A 74 -6.01 -11.34 7.32
C VAL A 74 -5.14 -12.49 6.84
N ARG A 75 -5.73 -13.38 6.04
CA ARG A 75 -5.03 -14.50 5.41
C ARG A 75 -5.00 -14.29 3.91
N LEU A 76 -3.80 -14.30 3.34
CA LEU A 76 -3.63 -14.35 1.90
C LEU A 76 -3.80 -15.79 1.44
N HIS A 77 -4.83 -16.04 0.65
CA HIS A 77 -4.90 -17.28 -0.11
C HIS A 77 -4.08 -17.07 -1.38
N ALA A 78 -3.04 -17.87 -1.57
CA ALA A 78 -2.34 -17.91 -2.84
C ALA A 78 -3.35 -18.34 -3.91
N LEU A 79 -3.67 -17.43 -4.83
CA LEU A 79 -4.07 -17.86 -6.15
C LEU A 79 -2.77 -18.30 -6.82
N ASP A 80 -2.61 -19.59 -7.04
CA ASP A 80 -1.67 -20.08 -8.03
C ASP A 80 -1.97 -19.25 -9.30
N SER A 81 -1.06 -18.35 -9.69
CA SER A 81 -1.16 -17.46 -10.85
C SER A 81 -1.86 -16.10 -10.66
N PHE A 82 -1.32 -15.21 -9.82
CA PHE A 82 -1.39 -13.78 -10.17
C PHE A 82 -0.36 -13.52 -11.29
N GLY A 83 -0.80 -13.74 -12.54
CA GLY A 83 -0.22 -13.16 -13.75
C GLY A 83 1.30 -13.33 -13.95
N ARG A 84 1.75 -14.56 -14.19
CA ARG A 84 2.99 -14.81 -14.94
C ARG A 84 2.79 -14.29 -16.37
N ARG A 85 2.95 -12.99 -16.62
CA ARG A 85 3.10 -12.46 -17.98
C ARG A 85 4.59 -12.22 -18.21
N MET A 86 5.18 -13.17 -18.93
CA MET A 86 6.37 -12.99 -19.76
C MET A 86 6.22 -11.79 -20.69
#